data_AF-A0A6C0BSA2-F1
#
_entry.id   AF-A0A6C0BSA2-F1
#
_cell.length_a   1.000
_cell.length_b   1.000
_cell.length_c   1.000
_cell.angle_alpha   90.00
_cell.angle_beta   90.00
_cell.angle_gamma   90.00
#
_symmetry.space_group_name_H-M   'P 1'
#
loop_
_entity.id
_entity.type
_entity.pdbx_description
1 polymer ?
#
loop_
_entity_poly.entity_id
_entity_poly.type
_entity_poly.pdbx_seq_one_letter_code
_entity_poly.pdbx_strand_id
1 'polypeptide(L)'
;MNSLIFLAVLCIIYYCIYRWYPDYLQEKYHYYFGGFIAVYLFVIYMFTYENEFMYKVFKNVYDTSRQPLYSFNAHNSNSQLYNELNMNTDIKSLLSQKQNSRCAQCQNVIMNNDIIHYKLKYLIPLQRGGKNDINNLGLVCPNCMF
;
A
#
# COMPACT_ATOMS: atom_id res chain seq x y z
N MET A 1 -33.96 1.15 -3.49
CA MET A 1 -35.16 2.01 -3.68
C MET A 1 -34.94 3.44 -3.18
N ASN A 2 -34.42 3.66 -1.97
CA ASN A 2 -34.22 5.01 -1.43
C ASN A 2 -33.31 5.93 -2.28
N SER A 3 -32.27 5.38 -2.94
CA SER A 3 -31.38 6.18 -3.80
C SER A 3 -32.01 6.67 -5.11
N LEU A 4 -33.02 5.96 -5.63
CA LEU A 4 -33.77 6.37 -6.83
C LEU A 4 -34.79 7.46 -6.47
N ILE A 5 -35.41 7.36 -5.30
CA ILE A 5 -36.28 8.42 -4.75
C ILE A 5 -35.47 9.70 -4.55
N PHE A 6 -34.25 9.59 -4.01
CA PHE A 6 -33.34 10.73 -3.87
C PHE A 6 -33.02 11.39 -5.22
N LEU A 7 -32.71 10.60 -6.26
CA LEU A 7 -32.46 11.12 -7.61
C LEU A 7 -33.68 11.85 -8.18
N ALA A 8 -34.88 11.30 -7.99
CA ALA A 8 -36.12 11.91 -8.44
C ALA A 8 -36.36 13.28 -7.78
N VAL A 9 -36.12 13.39 -6.47
CA VAL A 9 -36.19 14.67 -5.74
C VAL A 9 -35.17 15.68 -6.30
N LEU A 10 -33.94 15.24 -6.59
CA LEU A 10 -32.91 16.10 -7.19
C LEU A 10 -33.30 16.63 -8.58
N CYS A 11 -33.92 15.77 -9.40
CA CYS A 11 -34.44 16.17 -10.72
C CYS A 11 -35.59 17.18 -10.60
N ILE A 12 -36.48 17.01 -9.61
CA ILE A 12 -37.58 17.94 -9.35
C ILE A 12 -37.03 19.31 -8.92
N ILE A 13 -36.05 19.35 -8.02
CA ILE A 13 -35.40 20.59 -7.58
C ILE A 13 -34.75 21.29 -8.78
N TYR A 14 -33.98 20.56 -9.60
CA TYR A 14 -33.36 21.12 -10.81
C TYR A 14 -34.40 21.68 -11.78
N TYR A 15 -35.50 20.96 -12.00
CA TYR A 15 -36.60 21.41 -12.84
C TYR A 15 -37.28 22.68 -12.30
N CYS A 16 -37.51 22.77 -10.99
CA CYS A 16 -38.07 23.96 -10.35
C CYS A 16 -37.16 25.18 -10.54
N ILE A 17 -35.84 25.01 -10.39
CA ILE A 17 -34.87 26.10 -10.60
C ILE A 17 -34.90 26.54 -12.08
N TYR A 18 -34.87 25.61 -13.02
CA TYR A 18 -34.94 25.92 -14.45
C TYR A 18 -36.22 26.69 -14.82
N ARG A 19 -37.37 26.31 -14.24
CA ARG A 19 -38.65 26.95 -14.53
C ARG A 19 -38.77 28.37 -13.95
N TRP A 20 -38.18 28.63 -12.79
CA TRP A 20 -38.30 29.93 -12.11
C TRP A 20 -37.13 30.89 -12.40
N TYR A 21 -35.96 30.37 -12.76
CA TYR A 21 -34.75 31.14 -13.04
C TYR A 21 -34.03 30.63 -14.29
N PRO A 22 -34.66 30.67 -15.48
CA PRO A 22 -34.06 30.16 -16.71
C PRO A 22 -32.79 30.92 -17.10
N ASP A 23 -32.73 32.24 -16.83
CA ASP A 23 -31.61 33.10 -17.24
C ASP A 23 -30.30 32.82 -16.49
N TYR A 24 -30.37 32.15 -15.33
CA TYR A 24 -29.19 31.79 -14.54
C TYR A 24 -28.56 30.46 -14.99
N LEU A 25 -29.29 29.64 -15.75
CA LEU A 25 -28.85 28.31 -16.19
C LEU A 25 -28.42 28.36 -17.66
N GLN A 26 -27.11 28.53 -17.88
CA GLN A 26 -26.54 28.39 -19.22
C GLN A 26 -26.70 26.96 -19.75
N GLU A 27 -26.83 26.80 -21.07
CA GLU A 27 -27.03 25.50 -21.75
C GLU A 27 -26.01 24.42 -21.33
N LYS A 28 -24.77 24.82 -21.05
CA LYS A 28 -23.69 23.93 -20.59
C LYS A 28 -24.07 23.14 -19.34
N TYR A 29 -24.83 23.74 -18.42
CA TYR A 29 -25.24 23.09 -17.17
C TYR A 29 -26.26 21.97 -17.39
N HIS A 30 -27.06 22.03 -18.46
CA HIS A 30 -27.96 20.93 -18.81
C HIS A 30 -27.20 19.69 -19.27
N TYR A 31 -26.13 19.88 -20.04
CA TYR A 31 -25.25 18.79 -20.45
C TYR A 31 -24.52 18.18 -19.25
N TYR A 32 -24.00 19.00 -18.32
CA TYR A 32 -23.38 18.51 -17.10
C TYR A 32 -24.37 17.78 -16.19
N PHE A 33 -25.60 18.29 -16.08
CA PHE A 33 -26.66 17.65 -15.28
C PHE A 33 -27.11 16.32 -15.88
N GLY A 34 -27.27 16.24 -17.22
CA GLY A 34 -27.55 14.99 -17.91
C GLY A 34 -26.44 13.96 -17.74
N GLY A 35 -25.17 14.39 -17.87
CA GLY A 35 -24.01 13.55 -17.60
C GLY A 35 -23.97 13.04 -16.16
N PHE A 36 -24.29 13.91 -15.19
CA PHE A 36 -24.40 13.53 -13.78
C PHE A 36 -25.47 12.44 -13.55
N ILE A 37 -26.67 12.60 -14.14
CA ILE A 37 -27.73 11.59 -14.03
C ILE A 37 -27.26 10.25 -14.63
N ALA A 38 -26.63 10.28 -15.81
CA ALA A 38 -26.14 9.07 -16.46
C ALA A 38 -25.09 8.33 -15.62
N VAL A 39 -24.11 9.05 -15.07
CA VAL A 39 -23.09 8.48 -14.18
C VAL A 39 -23.71 7.95 -12.89
N TYR A 40 -24.66 8.67 -12.31
CA TYR A 40 -25.32 8.25 -11.08
C TYR A 40 -26.13 6.94 -11.28
N LEU A 41 -26.88 6.83 -12.38
CA LEU A 41 -27.58 5.60 -12.74
C LEU A 41 -26.61 4.45 -13.00
N PHE A 42 -25.49 4.71 -13.67
CA PHE A 42 -24.45 3.72 -13.89
C PHE A 42 -23.86 3.20 -12.58
N VAL A 43 -23.56 4.09 -11.62
CA VAL A 43 -23.06 3.69 -10.30
C VAL A 43 -24.11 2.84 -9.56
N ILE A 44 -25.38 3.24 -9.56
CA ILE A 44 -26.45 2.43 -8.96
C ILE A 44 -26.54 1.06 -9.61
N TYR A 45 -26.44 1.00 -10.95
CA TYR A 45 -26.47 -0.26 -11.68
C TYR A 45 -25.32 -1.18 -11.24
N MET A 46 -24.09 -0.67 -11.20
CA MET A 46 -22.92 -1.41 -10.73
C MET A 46 -23.10 -1.91 -9.29
N PHE A 47 -23.64 -1.09 -8.40
CA PHE A 47 -23.92 -1.48 -7.02
C PHE A 47 -25.10 -2.45 -6.87
N THR A 48 -26.01 -2.53 -7.82
CA THR A 48 -27.20 -3.39 -7.69
C THR A 48 -26.97 -4.76 -8.35
N TYR A 49 -26.37 -4.76 -9.53
CA TYR A 49 -26.19 -5.98 -10.34
C TYR A 49 -24.79 -6.58 -10.17
N GLU A 50 -23.75 -5.76 -9.97
CA GLU A 50 -22.34 -6.19 -9.90
C GLU A 50 -21.77 -6.05 -8.48
N ASN A 51 -22.54 -6.51 -7.49
CA ASN A 51 -22.21 -6.39 -6.05
C ASN A 51 -20.84 -6.96 -5.69
N GLU A 52 -20.50 -8.15 -6.22
CA GLU A 52 -19.23 -8.80 -5.92
C GLU A 52 -18.03 -8.02 -6.46
N PHE A 53 -18.18 -7.44 -7.66
CA PHE A 53 -17.15 -6.61 -8.26
C PHE A 53 -16.94 -5.34 -7.43
N MET A 54 -18.01 -4.62 -7.10
CA MET A 54 -17.93 -3.41 -6.29
C MET A 54 -17.32 -3.69 -4.91
N TYR A 55 -17.70 -4.80 -4.27
CA TYR A 55 -17.10 -5.23 -3.01
C TYR A 55 -15.58 -5.42 -3.13
N LYS A 56 -15.11 -6.12 -4.17
CA LYS A 56 -13.66 -6.32 -4.42
C LYS A 56 -12.94 -4.99 -4.64
N VAL A 57 -13.53 -4.07 -5.40
CA VAL A 57 -12.95 -2.74 -5.63
C VAL A 57 -12.81 -1.96 -4.32
N PHE A 58 -13.89 -1.83 -3.54
CA PHE A 58 -13.83 -1.10 -2.28
C PHE A 58 -12.92 -1.76 -1.25
N LYS A 59 -12.91 -3.09 -1.19
CA LYS A 59 -12.00 -3.84 -0.34
C LYS A 59 -10.54 -3.56 -0.70
N ASN A 60 -10.18 -3.59 -1.99
CA ASN A 60 -8.83 -3.27 -2.43
C ASN A 60 -8.44 -1.82 -2.09
N VAL A 61 -9.34 -0.85 -2.28
CA VAL A 61 -9.09 0.55 -1.91
C VAL A 61 -8.89 0.68 -0.40
N TYR A 62 -9.75 0.04 0.40
CA TYR A 62 -9.66 0.06 1.85
C TYR A 62 -8.37 -0.59 2.36
N ASP A 63 -8.04 -1.78 1.87
CA ASP A 63 -6.84 -2.51 2.24
C ASP A 63 -5.57 -1.73 1.85
N THR A 64 -5.55 -1.11 0.66
CA THR A 64 -4.45 -0.24 0.21
C THR A 64 -4.33 1.02 1.08
N SER A 65 -5.46 1.63 1.45
CA SER A 65 -5.46 2.85 2.28
C SER A 65 -4.99 2.60 3.72
N ARG A 66 -5.19 1.37 4.21
CA ARG A 66 -4.85 0.96 5.58
C ARG A 66 -3.55 0.20 5.70
N GLN A 67 -2.93 -0.19 4.59
CA GLN A 67 -1.56 -0.64 4.61
C GLN A 67 -0.67 0.58 4.85
N PRO A 68 0.08 0.64 5.98
CA PRO A 68 1.17 1.61 6.09
C PRO A 68 2.06 1.52 4.84
N LEU A 69 2.52 2.66 4.31
CA LEU A 69 3.49 2.69 3.19
C LEU A 69 4.74 1.81 3.45
N TYR A 70 4.98 1.44 4.71
CA TYR A 70 6.08 0.60 5.17
C TYR A 70 5.63 -0.68 5.91
N SER A 71 4.39 -1.15 5.73
CA SER A 71 3.95 -2.45 6.29
C SER A 71 4.39 -3.65 5.48
N PHE A 72 5.18 -3.45 4.42
CA PHE A 72 6.06 -4.51 3.94
C PHE A 72 7.13 -4.77 5.01
N ASN A 73 6.80 -5.68 5.93
CA ASN A 73 7.77 -6.45 6.73
C ASN A 73 8.68 -5.66 7.69
N ALA A 74 8.33 -4.46 8.14
CA ALA A 74 9.14 -3.74 9.12
C ALA A 74 9.00 -4.26 10.57
N HIS A 75 7.97 -5.07 10.87
CA HIS A 75 7.72 -5.56 12.23
C HIS A 75 8.50 -6.84 12.57
N ASN A 76 8.84 -7.65 11.56
CA ASN A 76 9.72 -8.81 11.72
C ASN A 76 11.11 -8.43 11.21
N SER A 77 12.17 -8.84 11.91
CA SER A 77 13.52 -8.62 11.42
C SER A 77 13.64 -9.13 9.97
N ASN A 78 14.36 -8.42 9.08
CA ASN A 78 14.59 -8.88 7.70
C ASN A 78 15.10 -10.34 7.64
N SER A 79 15.75 -10.83 8.71
CA SER A 79 16.16 -12.23 8.88
C SER A 79 15.00 -13.20 9.05
N GLN A 80 13.95 -12.84 9.81
CA GLN A 80 12.77 -13.69 9.98
C GLN A 80 12.01 -13.86 8.66
N LEU A 81 11.77 -12.75 7.94
CA LEU A 81 11.13 -12.81 6.63
C LEU A 81 11.92 -13.67 5.64
N TYR A 82 13.24 -13.47 5.58
CA TYR A 82 14.07 -14.26 4.67
C TYR A 82 14.03 -15.74 5.03
N ASN A 83 14.08 -16.08 6.32
CA ASN A 83 14.01 -17.46 6.79
C ASN A 83 12.62 -18.08 6.56
N GLU A 84 11.52 -17.31 6.66
CA GLU A 84 10.17 -17.75 6.31
C GLU A 84 10.06 -18.07 4.81
N LEU A 85 10.63 -17.22 3.95
CA LEU A 85 10.66 -17.42 2.50
C LEU A 85 11.63 -18.53 2.07
N ASN A 86 12.65 -18.82 2.88
CA ASN A 86 13.68 -19.82 2.62
C ASN A 86 13.88 -20.72 3.85
N MET A 87 12.89 -21.57 4.12
CA MET A 87 12.74 -22.37 5.35
C MET A 87 13.95 -23.23 5.75
N ASN A 88 14.92 -23.44 4.86
CA ASN A 88 16.11 -24.26 5.10
C ASN A 88 17.43 -23.46 5.10
N THR A 89 17.40 -22.13 5.01
CA THR A 89 18.62 -21.31 4.95
C THR A 89 18.66 -20.31 6.09
N ASP A 90 19.67 -20.44 6.96
CA ASP A 90 19.98 -19.39 7.94
C ASP A 90 20.83 -18.30 7.27
N ILE A 91 20.18 -17.18 6.93
CA ILE A 91 20.86 -16.06 6.28
C ILE A 91 21.97 -15.45 7.12
N LYS A 92 21.89 -15.51 8.46
CA LYS A 92 22.89 -14.88 9.32
C LYS A 92 24.20 -15.66 9.30
N SER A 93 24.15 -16.99 9.33
CA SER A 93 25.36 -17.82 9.18
C SER A 93 25.95 -17.71 7.78
N LEU A 94 25.13 -17.69 6.73
CA LEU A 94 25.61 -17.49 5.35
C LEU A 94 26.33 -16.13 5.18
N LEU A 95 25.75 -15.05 5.70
CA LEU A 95 26.38 -13.73 5.66
C LEU A 95 27.64 -13.67 6.53
N SER A 96 27.62 -14.27 7.72
CA SER A 96 28.82 -14.39 8.57
C SER A 96 29.96 -15.05 7.80
N GLN A 97 29.72 -16.17 7.11
CA GLN A 97 30.73 -16.83 6.28
C GLN A 97 31.22 -15.93 5.14
N LYS A 98 30.31 -15.27 4.40
CA LYS A 98 30.68 -14.34 3.33
C LYS A 98 31.52 -13.15 3.81
N GLN A 99 31.32 -12.73 5.06
CA GLN A 99 32.03 -11.61 5.67
C GLN A 99 33.27 -12.05 6.46
N ASN A 100 33.73 -13.30 6.30
CA ASN A 100 34.85 -13.88 7.05
C ASN A 100 34.68 -13.79 8.57
N SER A 101 33.44 -13.99 9.03
CA SER A 101 33.02 -13.87 10.43
C SER A 101 33.39 -12.53 11.03
N ARG A 102 33.25 -11.44 10.27
CA ARG A 102 33.46 -10.07 10.73
C ARG A 102 32.24 -9.19 10.48
N CYS A 103 32.00 -8.26 11.41
CA CYS A 103 30.95 -7.27 11.27
C CYS A 103 31.18 -6.39 10.03
N ALA A 104 30.12 -6.16 9.25
CA ALA A 104 30.19 -5.34 8.03
C ALA A 104 30.73 -3.92 8.29
N GLN A 105 30.36 -3.35 9.44
CA GLN A 105 30.59 -1.93 9.75
C GLN A 105 31.91 -1.71 10.49
N CYS A 106 32.19 -2.49 11.54
CA CYS A 106 33.34 -2.27 12.42
C CYS A 106 34.44 -3.32 12.30
N GLN A 107 34.26 -4.36 11.47
CA GLN A 107 35.23 -5.44 11.26
C GLN A 107 35.60 -6.29 12.50
N ASN A 108 34.89 -6.10 13.62
CA ASN A 108 35.00 -6.97 14.80
C ASN A 108 34.58 -8.41 14.46
N VAL A 109 35.25 -9.38 15.10
CA VAL A 109 34.97 -10.81 14.92
C VAL A 109 33.59 -11.14 15.49
N ILE A 110 32.82 -11.92 14.71
CA ILE A 110 31.52 -12.45 15.08
C ILE A 110 31.74 -13.86 15.61
N MET A 111 31.41 -14.08 16.88
CA MET A 111 31.38 -15.43 17.47
C MET A 111 30.12 -16.15 17.02
N ASN A 112 30.22 -17.43 16.63
CA ASN A 112 29.08 -18.20 16.12
C ASN A 112 27.90 -18.26 17.10
N ASN A 113 28.18 -18.35 18.40
CA ASN A 113 27.16 -18.37 19.45
C ASN A 113 26.42 -17.04 19.57
N ASP A 114 27.06 -15.93 19.20
CA ASP A 114 26.50 -14.59 19.37
C ASP A 114 25.76 -14.10 18.12
N ILE A 115 25.84 -14.82 16.99
CA ILE A 115 25.21 -14.46 15.70
C ILE A 115 23.73 -14.07 15.86
N ILE A 116 23.03 -14.70 16.81
CA ILE A 116 21.62 -14.45 17.11
C ILE A 116 21.38 -12.97 17.47
N HIS A 117 22.30 -12.35 18.21
CA HIS A 117 22.21 -10.97 18.67
C HIS A 117 22.58 -9.93 17.60
N TYR A 118 23.23 -10.36 16.51
CA TYR A 118 23.57 -9.48 15.40
C TYR A 118 22.35 -9.24 14.52
N LYS A 119 22.29 -8.07 13.90
CA LYS A 119 21.17 -7.69 13.02
C LYS A 119 21.63 -7.55 11.58
N LEU A 120 20.69 -7.68 10.66
CA LEU A 120 20.91 -7.43 9.24
C LEU A 120 20.71 -5.95 8.94
N LYS A 121 21.66 -5.35 8.23
CA LYS A 121 21.57 -3.98 7.73
C LYS A 121 21.90 -3.96 6.25
N TYR A 122 21.28 -3.04 5.52
CA TYR A 122 21.70 -2.76 4.16
C TYR A 122 23.05 -2.04 4.15
N LEU A 123 24.00 -2.52 3.34
CA LEU A 123 25.30 -1.88 3.16
C LEU A 123 25.11 -0.51 2.51
N ILE A 124 24.31 -0.45 1.45
CA ILE A 124 23.79 0.77 0.85
C ILE A 124 22.33 0.90 1.27
N PRO A 125 21.95 1.95 2.02
CA PRO A 125 20.55 2.17 2.39
C PRO A 125 19.64 2.22 1.16
N LEU A 126 18.44 1.63 1.26
CA LEU A 126 17.46 1.65 0.16
C LEU A 126 17.14 3.08 -0.30
N GLN A 127 17.11 4.04 0.64
CA GLN A 127 16.91 5.48 0.37
C GLN A 127 18.00 6.10 -0.52
N ARG A 128 19.19 5.50 -0.56
CA ARG A 128 20.34 5.95 -1.35
C ARG A 128 20.56 5.07 -2.60
N GLY A 129 19.51 4.40 -3.07
CA GLY A 129 19.57 3.53 -4.25
C GLY A 129 20.07 2.11 -3.97
N GLY A 130 20.11 1.70 -2.70
CA GLY A 130 20.39 0.31 -2.33
C GLY A 130 19.30 -0.64 -2.85
N LYS A 131 19.69 -1.85 -3.25
CA LYS A 131 18.75 -2.90 -3.69
C LYS A 131 18.38 -3.81 -2.52
N ASN A 132 17.21 -4.42 -2.58
CA ASN A 132 16.78 -5.42 -1.59
C ASN A 132 17.24 -6.83 -2.02
N ASP A 133 18.55 -7.04 -2.04
CA ASP A 133 19.20 -8.29 -2.43
C ASP A 133 20.23 -8.74 -1.39
N ILE A 134 20.56 -10.04 -1.39
CA ILE A 134 21.48 -10.61 -0.39
C ILE A 134 22.89 -10.02 -0.47
N ASN A 135 23.30 -9.47 -1.61
CA ASN A 135 24.61 -8.85 -1.78
C ASN A 135 24.66 -7.46 -1.14
N ASN A 136 23.52 -6.79 -0.97
CA ASN A 136 23.43 -5.51 -0.27
C ASN A 136 23.08 -5.68 1.22
N LEU A 137 23.01 -6.91 1.73
CA LEU A 137 22.80 -7.19 3.15
C LEU A 137 24.13 -7.54 3.84
N GLY A 138 24.34 -7.01 5.03
CA GLY A 138 25.47 -7.34 5.89
C GLY A 138 25.04 -7.61 7.32
N LEU A 139 25.77 -8.51 7.99
CA LEU A 139 25.63 -8.74 9.43
C LEU A 139 26.36 -7.65 10.20
N VAL A 140 25.65 -6.99 11.13
CA VAL A 140 26.14 -5.82 11.86
C VAL A 140 26.00 -6.04 13.37
N CYS A 141 27.03 -5.62 14.10
CA CYS A 141 27.13 -5.75 15.55
C CYS A 141 26.08 -4.88 16.27
N PRO A 142 25.61 -5.28 17.47
CA PRO A 142 24.67 -4.45 18.25
C PRO A 142 25.18 -3.02 18.51
N ASN A 143 26.48 -2.86 18.72
CA ASN A 143 27.11 -1.54 18.96
C ASN A 143 27.16 -0.66 17.70
N CYS A 144 27.06 -1.27 16.52
CA CYS A 144 27.21 -0.61 15.22
C CYS A 144 25.86 -0.12 14.64
N MET A 145 24.80 -0.23 15.45
CA MET A 145 23.45 0.12 15.06
C MET A 145 23.02 1.52 15.50
N PHE A 146 23.91 2.23 16.20
CA PHE A 146 23.79 3.65 16.50
C PHE A 146 24.46 4.47 15.40
#